data_AF-A0A520HPE8-F1
#
_entry.id   AF-A0A520HPE8-F1
#
_cell.length_a   1.000
_cell.length_b   1.000
_cell.length_c   1.000
_cell.angle_alpha   90.00
_cell.angle_beta   90.00
_cell.angle_gamma   90.00
#
_symmetry.space_group_name_H-M   'P 1'
#
loop_
_entity.id
_entity.type
_entity.pdbx_description
1 polymer ?
#
loop_
_entity_poly.entity_id
_entity_poly.type
_entity_poly.pdbx_seq_one_letter_code
_entity_poly.pdbx_strand_id
1 'polypeptide(L)'
;MSSSATGQDLSQQNEIFWQINAQQGITWDLTKESRLPHDDNFEMSGSMVSGIISYNVNKAKEVEITRDIIFPQLRKYSKSNESMYRAYLRSQYTDDILPVISLGEKKYETGQLDSIRIKGKISFYFKQRDGIQVTRTFLPSMDKRCFVEKWTMVNKDTKSQRISIGATELVQNELGFHGQYHRKITTDAKSEVEIKPGEQYTFGIY
;
A
#
# COMPACT_ATOMS: atom_id res chain seq x y z
N MET A 1 17.55 38.10 12.25
CA MET A 1 16.48 37.43 11.49
C MET A 1 16.01 36.26 12.33
N SER A 2 14.83 36.35 12.94
CA SER A 2 14.27 35.29 13.79
C SER A 2 13.57 34.26 12.92
N SER A 3 14.07 33.02 12.88
CA SER A 3 13.32 31.91 12.31
C SER A 3 12.20 31.54 13.28
N SER A 4 10.97 31.89 12.95
CA SER A 4 9.79 31.33 13.61
C SER A 4 9.75 29.84 13.26
N ALA A 5 10.03 28.99 14.26
CA ALA A 5 9.65 27.60 14.19
C ALA A 5 8.12 27.55 14.08
N THR A 6 7.60 27.11 12.94
CA THR A 6 6.19 26.79 12.78
C THR A 6 5.88 25.61 13.72
N GLY A 7 5.09 25.88 14.76
CA GLY A 7 4.59 24.84 15.66
C GLY A 7 3.72 23.82 14.93
N GLN A 8 3.46 22.67 15.56
CA GLN A 8 2.45 21.72 15.05
C GLN A 8 1.11 22.43 14.89
N ASP A 9 0.52 22.33 13.70
CA ASP A 9 -0.85 22.77 13.45
C ASP A 9 -1.82 21.80 14.14
N LEU A 10 -2.46 22.29 15.21
CA LEU A 10 -3.43 21.52 16.00
C LEU A 10 -4.88 21.83 15.59
N SER A 11 -5.11 22.60 14.51
CA SER A 11 -6.45 23.05 14.11
C SER A 11 -7.43 21.90 13.84
N GLN A 12 -6.92 20.72 13.47
CA GLN A 12 -7.71 19.53 13.13
C GLN A 12 -7.66 18.43 14.20
N GLN A 13 -7.10 18.70 15.39
CA GLN A 13 -6.86 17.67 16.42
C GLN A 13 -8.13 16.94 16.92
N ASN A 14 -9.29 17.58 16.79
CA ASN A 14 -10.59 17.01 17.22
C ASN A 14 -11.40 16.38 16.08
N GLU A 15 -10.83 16.31 14.88
CA GLU A 15 -11.53 15.74 13.73
C GLU A 15 -11.52 14.22 13.76
N ILE A 16 -12.71 13.62 13.73
CA ILE A 16 -12.87 12.16 13.70
C ILE A 16 -13.09 11.73 12.25
N PHE A 17 -12.08 11.09 11.65
CA PHE A 17 -12.17 10.48 10.32
C PHE A 17 -12.61 9.01 10.38
N TRP A 18 -12.29 8.33 11.48
CA TRP A 18 -12.48 6.90 11.64
C TRP A 18 -13.71 6.56 12.47
N GLN A 19 -14.53 5.63 11.99
CA GLN A 19 -15.72 5.13 12.69
C GLN A 19 -15.62 3.61 12.91
N ILE A 20 -16.02 3.14 14.09
CA ILE A 20 -16.12 1.69 14.37
C ILE A 20 -17.19 1.11 13.43
N ASN A 21 -16.85 0.02 12.75
CA ASN A 21 -17.78 -0.69 11.87
C ASN A 21 -18.32 -1.98 12.53
N ALA A 22 -19.41 -2.51 11.97
CA ALA A 22 -20.06 -3.74 12.45
C ALA A 22 -19.15 -4.98 12.37
N GLN A 23 -18.05 -4.91 11.61
CA GLN A 23 -17.09 -6.00 11.44
C GLN A 23 -15.90 -5.91 12.41
N GLN A 24 -16.01 -5.17 13.52
CA GLN A 24 -14.97 -5.02 14.55
C GLN A 24 -13.66 -4.41 14.01
N GLY A 25 -13.76 -3.52 13.03
CA GLY A 25 -12.65 -2.67 12.59
C GLY A 25 -13.04 -1.20 12.66
N ILE A 26 -12.15 -0.35 12.18
CA ILE A 26 -12.46 1.07 11.94
C ILE A 26 -12.45 1.36 10.45
N THR A 27 -13.29 2.28 10.01
CA THR A 27 -13.41 2.67 8.60
C THR A 27 -13.48 4.18 8.47
N TRP A 28 -12.66 4.71 7.57
CA TRP A 28 -12.83 6.04 7.03
C TRP A 28 -13.65 5.93 5.75
N ASP A 29 -14.88 6.43 5.80
CA ASP A 29 -15.87 6.35 4.73
C ASP A 29 -15.79 7.60 3.84
N LEU A 30 -15.06 7.51 2.74
CA LEU A 30 -14.89 8.63 1.82
C LEU A 30 -16.16 8.92 1.01
N THR A 31 -17.21 8.10 1.05
CA THR A 31 -18.48 8.43 0.40
C THR A 31 -19.20 9.60 1.07
N LYS A 32 -18.91 9.83 2.36
CA LYS A 32 -19.49 10.90 3.19
C LYS A 32 -18.49 11.97 3.59
N GLU A 33 -17.21 11.78 3.27
CA GLU A 33 -16.16 12.73 3.64
C GLU A 33 -16.14 13.95 2.70
N SER A 34 -16.06 15.13 3.33
CA SER A 34 -15.91 16.44 2.68
C SER A 34 -14.62 17.18 3.07
N ARG A 35 -13.93 16.74 4.11
CA ARG A 35 -12.68 17.32 4.62
C ARG A 35 -11.48 16.75 3.86
N LEU A 36 -11.30 17.18 2.63
CA LEU A 36 -10.20 16.78 1.74
C LEU A 36 -9.45 18.02 1.21
N PRO A 37 -8.13 17.92 0.95
CA PRO A 37 -7.28 16.73 1.04
C PRO A 37 -7.00 16.31 2.50
N HIS A 38 -6.65 15.05 2.69
CA HIS A 38 -6.24 14.51 4.00
C HIS A 38 -5.19 13.43 3.80
N ASP A 39 -4.13 13.47 4.58
CA ASP A 39 -3.09 12.45 4.67
C ASP A 39 -3.03 11.83 6.06
N ASP A 40 -2.66 10.57 6.10
CA ASP A 40 -2.51 9.80 7.33
C ASP A 40 -1.54 8.63 7.05
N ASN A 41 -1.17 7.89 8.09
CA ASN A 41 -0.37 6.68 7.96
C ASN A 41 -0.83 5.59 8.93
N PHE A 42 -0.50 4.35 8.59
CA PHE A 42 -0.76 3.21 9.45
C PHE A 42 0.49 2.32 9.54
N GLU A 43 1.01 2.19 10.75
CA GLU A 43 2.15 1.33 11.07
C GLU A 43 1.68 -0.06 11.50
N MET A 44 2.33 -1.09 10.97
CA MET A 44 2.05 -2.49 11.27
C MET A 44 3.33 -3.31 11.30
N SER A 45 3.38 -4.34 12.16
CA SER A 45 4.58 -5.15 12.35
C SER A 45 4.26 -6.64 12.40
N GLY A 46 5.05 -7.43 11.68
CA GLY A 46 5.27 -8.85 11.92
C GLY A 46 6.56 -9.07 12.71
N SER A 47 6.94 -10.34 12.92
CA SER A 47 8.13 -10.66 13.73
C SER A 47 9.47 -10.26 13.08
N MET A 48 9.51 -10.18 11.75
CA MET A 48 10.75 -9.94 10.99
C MET A 48 10.68 -8.79 9.99
N VAL A 49 9.50 -8.18 9.82
CA VAL A 49 9.28 -7.05 8.91
C VAL A 49 8.19 -6.17 9.48
N SER A 50 8.37 -4.86 9.32
CA SER A 50 7.38 -3.84 9.64
C SER A 50 7.12 -3.00 8.40
N GLY A 51 5.93 -2.40 8.33
CA GLY A 51 5.57 -1.48 7.27
C GLY A 51 4.86 -0.27 7.85
N ILE A 52 5.20 0.91 7.33
CA ILE A 52 4.40 2.12 7.49
C ILE A 52 3.75 2.40 6.14
N ILE A 53 2.43 2.38 6.10
CA ILE A 53 1.66 2.71 4.90
C ILE A 53 1.18 4.14 5.05
N SER A 54 1.87 5.06 4.39
CA SER A 54 1.49 6.46 4.30
C SER A 54 0.64 6.69 3.07
N TYR A 55 -0.42 7.49 3.19
CA TYR A 55 -1.28 7.80 2.07
C TYR A 55 -1.76 9.25 2.11
N ASN A 56 -1.92 9.85 0.94
CA ASN A 56 -2.54 11.15 0.75
C ASN A 56 -3.77 10.98 -0.12
N VAL A 57 -4.92 11.46 0.35
CA VAL A 57 -6.15 11.50 -0.45
C VAL A 57 -6.43 12.92 -0.87
N ASN A 58 -6.49 13.14 -2.19
CA ASN A 58 -6.76 14.46 -2.75
C ASN A 58 -8.26 14.80 -2.78
N LYS A 59 -8.60 16.02 -3.22
CA LYS A 59 -10.00 16.48 -3.33
C LYS A 59 -10.84 15.67 -4.33
N ALA A 60 -10.20 15.02 -5.30
CA ALA A 60 -10.85 14.14 -6.27
C ALA A 60 -11.01 12.69 -5.76
N LYS A 61 -10.61 12.40 -4.51
CA LYS A 61 -10.59 11.06 -3.90
C LYS A 61 -9.68 10.08 -4.63
N GLU A 62 -8.63 10.59 -5.25
CA GLU A 62 -7.50 9.79 -5.70
C GLU A 62 -6.51 9.66 -4.56
N VAL A 63 -5.82 8.52 -4.48
CA VAL A 63 -4.92 8.20 -3.36
C VAL A 63 -3.51 7.93 -3.87
N GLU A 64 -2.55 8.60 -3.26
CA GLU A 64 -1.13 8.29 -3.39
C GLU A 64 -0.73 7.43 -2.19
N ILE A 65 -0.02 6.31 -2.41
CA ILE A 65 0.38 5.39 -1.34
C ILE A 65 1.89 5.18 -1.38
N THR A 66 2.53 5.34 -0.22
CA THR A 66 3.93 5.00 0.01
C THR A 66 4.04 3.89 1.04
N ARG A 67 4.85 2.87 0.71
CA ARG A 67 5.18 1.77 1.61
C ARG A 67 6.58 2.02 2.14
N ASP A 68 6.70 2.17 3.45
CA ASP A 68 7.99 2.20 4.09
C ASP A 68 8.28 0.87 4.77
N ILE A 69 9.13 0.06 4.15
CA ILE A 69 9.39 -1.31 4.55
C ILE A 69 10.65 -1.35 5.40
N ILE A 70 10.52 -1.90 6.60
CA ILE A 70 11.56 -1.95 7.62
C ILE A 70 11.83 -3.41 7.97
N PHE A 71 13.10 -3.82 8.03
CA PHE A 71 13.52 -5.11 8.58
C PHE A 71 14.22 -4.89 9.92
N PRO A 72 13.51 -4.98 11.06
CA PRO A 72 14.05 -4.63 12.38
C PRO A 72 15.27 -5.45 12.80
N GLN A 73 15.46 -6.64 12.20
CA GLN A 73 16.58 -7.53 12.49
C GLN A 73 17.81 -7.27 11.61
N LEU A 74 17.70 -6.44 10.56
CA LEU A 74 18.79 -6.18 9.63
C LEU A 74 19.28 -4.73 9.78
N ARG A 75 20.58 -4.53 9.63
CA ARG A 75 21.24 -3.22 9.70
C ARG A 75 22.02 -2.94 8.43
N LYS A 76 21.90 -1.71 7.93
CA LYS A 76 22.77 -1.21 6.85
C LYS A 76 24.22 -1.17 7.34
N TYR A 77 25.17 -1.49 6.47
CA TYR A 77 26.57 -1.30 6.79
C TYR A 77 26.90 0.20 6.74
N SER A 78 27.32 0.80 7.86
CA SER A 78 27.86 2.17 7.86
C SER A 78 29.38 2.15 7.96
N LYS A 79 30.05 2.91 7.08
CA LYS A 79 31.49 3.17 7.16
C LYS A 79 31.83 4.35 8.10
N SER A 80 30.83 5.09 8.57
CA SER A 80 30.98 6.29 9.38
C SER A 80 30.54 6.07 10.84
N ASN A 81 31.00 6.95 11.71
CA ASN A 81 30.70 7.15 13.13
C ASN A 81 29.21 7.48 13.44
N GLU A 82 28.29 7.12 12.55
CA GLU A 82 26.85 7.24 12.76
C GLU A 82 26.36 6.26 13.84
N SER A 83 25.41 6.71 14.66
CA SER A 83 24.84 5.91 15.74
C SER A 83 24.21 4.62 15.19
N MET A 84 24.85 3.49 15.50
CA MET A 84 24.41 2.13 15.14
C MET A 84 22.97 1.79 15.56
N TYR A 85 22.40 2.54 16.50
CA TYR A 85 21.09 2.28 17.10
C TYR A 85 19.90 2.66 16.21
N ARG A 86 20.10 3.36 15.07
CA ARG A 86 18.99 3.76 14.16
C ARG A 86 19.13 3.28 12.70
N ALA A 87 20.12 2.48 12.37
CA ALA A 87 20.44 2.08 10.99
C ALA A 87 19.69 0.83 10.50
N TYR A 88 18.38 0.71 10.77
CA TYR A 88 17.58 -0.41 10.25
C TYR A 88 17.66 -0.49 8.72
N LEU A 89 17.64 -1.71 8.18
CA LEU A 89 17.43 -1.91 6.76
C LEU A 89 16.01 -1.44 6.40
N ARG A 90 15.93 -0.36 5.63
CA ARG A 90 14.68 0.35 5.34
C ARG A 90 14.68 0.95 3.94
N SER A 91 13.56 0.89 3.26
CA SER A 91 13.31 1.57 1.98
C SER A 91 11.85 1.93 1.77
N GLN A 92 11.66 3.02 1.03
CA GLN A 92 10.35 3.53 0.65
C GLN A 92 10.04 3.18 -0.80
N TYR A 93 8.77 2.87 -1.04
CA TYR A 93 8.25 2.49 -2.35
C TYR A 93 6.89 3.14 -2.62
N THR A 94 6.84 3.95 -3.68
CA THR A 94 5.63 4.46 -4.32
C THR A 94 4.99 3.37 -5.18
N ASP A 95 3.93 3.71 -5.90
CA ASP A 95 3.27 2.81 -6.85
C ASP A 95 4.11 2.49 -8.10
N ASP A 96 5.34 3.02 -8.24
CA ASP A 96 6.28 2.71 -9.33
C ASP A 96 6.71 1.23 -9.36
N ILE A 97 6.52 0.50 -8.25
CA ILE A 97 6.80 -0.93 -8.15
C ILE A 97 5.64 -1.81 -8.61
N LEU A 98 4.47 -1.25 -8.90
CA LEU A 98 3.29 -2.03 -9.24
C LEU A 98 3.36 -2.58 -10.66
N PRO A 99 2.78 -3.77 -10.92
CA PRO A 99 2.67 -4.27 -12.27
C PRO A 99 1.72 -3.37 -13.09
N VAL A 100 2.04 -3.19 -14.37
CA VAL A 100 1.11 -2.53 -15.30
C VAL A 100 -0.06 -3.48 -15.54
N ILE A 101 -1.28 -3.00 -15.32
CA ILE A 101 -2.52 -3.74 -15.57
C ILE A 101 -3.20 -3.16 -16.80
N SER A 102 -3.68 -4.02 -17.70
CA SER A 102 -4.45 -3.63 -18.87
C SER A 102 -5.76 -4.42 -18.95
N LEU A 103 -6.83 -3.74 -19.37
CA LEU A 103 -8.13 -4.34 -19.66
C LEU A 103 -8.32 -4.31 -21.19
N GLY A 104 -8.12 -5.46 -21.84
CA GLY A 104 -7.91 -5.49 -23.29
C GLY A 104 -6.67 -4.67 -23.69
N GLU A 105 -6.85 -3.70 -24.60
CA GLU A 105 -5.77 -2.84 -25.10
C GLU A 105 -5.57 -1.55 -24.29
N LYS A 106 -6.39 -1.31 -23.27
CA LYS A 106 -6.36 -0.06 -22.47
C LYS A 106 -5.65 -0.30 -21.14
N LYS A 107 -4.69 0.57 -20.79
CA LYS A 107 -4.13 0.61 -19.43
C LYS A 107 -5.25 0.84 -18.41
N TYR A 108 -5.30 -0.02 -17.41
CA TYR A 108 -6.24 0.09 -16.30
C TYR A 108 -5.68 0.99 -15.21
N GLU A 109 -6.52 1.86 -14.67
CA GLU A 109 -6.25 2.67 -13.49
C GLU A 109 -7.38 2.42 -12.48
N THR A 110 -7.10 2.52 -11.19
CA THR A 110 -8.13 2.34 -10.16
C THR A 110 -9.22 3.41 -10.26
N GLY A 111 -10.41 3.09 -9.74
CA GLY A 111 -11.47 4.09 -9.52
C GLY A 111 -11.13 5.07 -8.40
N GLN A 112 -12.06 5.96 -8.08
CA GLN A 112 -11.96 6.80 -6.88
C GLN A 112 -11.94 5.94 -5.62
N LEU A 113 -11.19 6.38 -4.61
CA LEU A 113 -11.19 5.76 -3.29
C LEU A 113 -12.57 5.91 -2.64
N ASP A 114 -13.12 4.79 -2.19
CA ASP A 114 -14.43 4.69 -1.55
C ASP A 114 -14.30 4.68 -0.03
N SER A 115 -13.38 3.86 0.49
CA SER A 115 -13.13 3.76 1.93
C SER A 115 -11.75 3.19 2.23
N ILE A 116 -11.26 3.50 3.43
CA ILE A 116 -10.10 2.83 4.04
C ILE A 116 -10.57 2.09 5.28
N ARG A 117 -10.12 0.85 5.47
CA ARG A 117 -10.48 0.03 6.64
C ARG A 117 -9.25 -0.51 7.33
N ILE A 118 -9.23 -0.42 8.65
CA ILE A 118 -8.26 -1.08 9.51
C ILE A 118 -8.94 -2.19 10.31
N LYS A 119 -8.45 -3.41 10.15
CA LYS A 119 -8.85 -4.61 10.92
C LYS A 119 -7.70 -5.62 10.93
N GLY A 120 -6.69 -5.37 11.77
CA GLY A 120 -5.41 -6.13 11.81
C GLY A 120 -4.51 -5.93 10.59
N LYS A 121 -5.02 -5.29 9.53
CA LYS A 121 -4.36 -4.87 8.28
C LYS A 121 -5.06 -3.61 7.79
N ILE A 122 -4.44 -2.86 6.88
CA ILE A 122 -5.09 -1.73 6.19
C ILE A 122 -5.55 -2.16 4.79
N SER A 123 -6.75 -1.72 4.41
CA SER A 123 -7.36 -2.04 3.12
C SER A 123 -7.98 -0.79 2.50
N PHE A 124 -7.68 -0.54 1.23
CA PHE A 124 -8.19 0.55 0.42
C PHE A 124 -9.19 -0.02 -0.57
N TYR A 125 -10.43 0.44 -0.50
CA TYR A 125 -11.53 0.01 -1.37
C TYR A 125 -11.77 1.09 -2.41
N PHE A 126 -11.79 0.70 -3.67
CA PHE A 126 -12.00 1.61 -4.78
C PHE A 126 -13.39 1.38 -5.37
N LYS A 127 -14.01 2.46 -5.84
CA LYS A 127 -15.21 2.37 -6.67
C LYS A 127 -14.90 1.61 -7.95
N GLN A 128 -15.93 0.99 -8.51
CA GLN A 128 -15.83 0.34 -9.80
C GLN A 128 -15.41 1.34 -10.88
N ARG A 129 -14.46 0.93 -11.73
CA ARG A 129 -14.05 1.63 -12.94
C ARG A 129 -13.88 0.61 -14.05
N ASP A 130 -14.38 0.93 -15.24
CA ASP A 130 -14.31 0.04 -16.41
C ASP A 130 -14.75 -1.41 -16.11
N GLY A 131 -15.83 -1.58 -15.35
CA GLY A 131 -16.35 -2.91 -15.00
C GLY A 131 -15.66 -3.60 -13.82
N ILE A 132 -14.52 -3.11 -13.35
CA ILE A 132 -13.73 -3.75 -12.29
C ILE A 132 -13.74 -2.94 -11.00
N GLN A 133 -14.04 -3.60 -9.88
CA GLN A 133 -13.86 -3.06 -8.53
C GLN A 133 -12.56 -3.59 -7.93
N VAL A 134 -11.77 -2.71 -7.32
CA VAL A 134 -10.45 -3.07 -6.74
C VAL A 134 -10.45 -2.90 -5.23
N THR A 135 -9.76 -3.81 -4.55
CA THR A 135 -9.31 -3.66 -3.17
C THR A 135 -7.81 -3.89 -3.10
N ARG A 136 -7.08 -2.96 -2.47
CA ARG A 136 -5.65 -3.09 -2.15
C ARG A 136 -5.50 -3.30 -0.65
N THR A 137 -4.81 -4.35 -0.22
CA THR A 137 -4.65 -4.70 1.20
C THR A 137 -3.18 -4.83 1.54
N PHE A 138 -2.72 -4.16 2.59
CA PHE A 138 -1.32 -4.17 3.01
C PHE A 138 -1.19 -4.87 4.35
N LEU A 139 -0.23 -5.79 4.45
CA LEU A 139 0.05 -6.55 5.66
C LEU A 139 1.50 -7.06 5.70
N PRO A 140 2.14 -7.12 6.88
CA PRO A 140 3.40 -7.83 7.04
C PRO A 140 3.11 -9.34 7.11
N SER A 141 4.06 -10.15 6.64
CA SER A 141 4.10 -11.54 7.08
C SER A 141 4.38 -11.61 8.58
N MET A 142 3.64 -12.46 9.30
CA MET A 142 3.83 -12.62 10.74
C MET A 142 5.17 -13.26 11.10
N ASP A 143 5.74 -14.06 10.20
CA ASP A 143 6.86 -14.97 10.44
C ASP A 143 7.91 -15.00 9.32
N LYS A 144 7.82 -14.12 8.32
CA LYS A 144 8.81 -14.00 7.23
C LYS A 144 9.26 -12.56 7.05
N ARG A 145 10.44 -12.39 6.45
CA ARG A 145 10.96 -11.09 5.97
C ARG A 145 10.27 -10.70 4.65
N CYS A 146 8.95 -10.57 4.66
CA CYS A 146 8.17 -10.25 3.48
C CYS A 146 6.96 -9.38 3.85
N PHE A 147 6.85 -8.23 3.21
CA PHE A 147 5.69 -7.37 3.32
C PHE A 147 4.82 -7.58 2.08
N VAL A 148 3.50 -7.67 2.26
CA VAL A 148 2.59 -8.03 1.17
C VAL A 148 1.64 -6.90 0.90
N GLU A 149 1.55 -6.52 -0.37
CA GLU A 149 0.40 -5.82 -0.92
C GLU A 149 -0.43 -6.80 -1.74
N LYS A 150 -1.67 -7.03 -1.33
CA LYS A 150 -2.60 -7.92 -2.02
C LYS A 150 -3.62 -7.11 -2.81
N TRP A 151 -3.74 -7.42 -4.09
CA TRP A 151 -4.77 -6.89 -4.98
C TRP A 151 -5.91 -7.88 -5.11
N THR A 152 -7.13 -7.39 -5.04
CA THR A 152 -8.34 -8.17 -5.34
C THR A 152 -9.15 -7.38 -6.36
N MET A 153 -9.34 -7.97 -7.54
CA MET A 153 -10.07 -7.38 -8.66
C MET A 153 -11.36 -8.19 -8.85
N VAL A 154 -12.52 -7.53 -8.74
CA VAL A 154 -13.84 -8.15 -8.88
C VAL A 154 -14.48 -7.64 -10.15
N ASN A 155 -14.93 -8.54 -11.02
CA ASN A 155 -15.70 -8.17 -12.19
C ASN A 155 -17.15 -7.88 -11.78
N LYS A 156 -17.56 -6.62 -11.92
CA LYS A 156 -18.91 -6.12 -11.63
C LYS A 156 -19.72 -5.85 -12.90
N ASP A 157 -19.16 -6.16 -14.07
CA ASP A 157 -19.87 -6.10 -15.34
C ASP A 157 -20.66 -7.40 -15.59
N THR A 158 -21.52 -7.35 -16.61
CA THR A 158 -22.34 -8.44 -17.12
C THR A 158 -21.59 -9.37 -18.09
N LYS A 159 -20.40 -8.98 -18.54
CA LYS A 159 -19.55 -9.75 -19.47
C LYS A 159 -18.23 -10.13 -18.81
N SER A 160 -17.62 -11.22 -19.27
CA SER A 160 -16.25 -11.59 -18.89
C SER A 160 -15.28 -10.46 -19.22
N GLN A 161 -14.33 -10.22 -18.32
CA GLN A 161 -13.30 -9.19 -18.44
C GLN A 161 -11.93 -9.87 -18.50
N ARG A 162 -11.17 -9.58 -19.57
CA ARG A 162 -9.83 -10.12 -19.77
C ARG A 162 -8.80 -9.08 -19.32
N ILE A 163 -7.97 -9.48 -18.36
CA ILE A 163 -6.97 -8.62 -17.74
C ILE A 163 -5.59 -9.19 -18.04
N SER A 164 -4.72 -8.33 -18.55
CA SER A 164 -3.29 -8.60 -18.70
C SER A 164 -2.53 -7.89 -17.60
N ILE A 165 -1.62 -8.60 -16.94
CA ILE A 165 -0.83 -8.08 -15.82
C ILE A 165 0.65 -8.27 -16.15
N GLY A 166 1.39 -7.17 -16.20
CA GLY A 166 2.83 -7.19 -16.43
C GLY A 166 3.57 -7.89 -15.29
N ALA A 167 4.73 -8.46 -15.60
CA ALA A 167 5.64 -8.91 -14.57
C ALA A 167 6.21 -7.69 -13.81
N THR A 168 6.39 -7.86 -12.51
CA THR A 168 7.16 -6.94 -11.67
C THR A 168 8.34 -7.72 -11.12
N GLU A 169 9.55 -7.26 -11.40
CA GLU A 169 10.77 -7.72 -10.73
C GLU A 169 11.72 -6.56 -10.48
N LEU A 170 11.99 -6.28 -9.21
CA LEU A 170 13.05 -5.36 -8.80
C LEU A 170 13.98 -6.12 -7.86
N VAL A 171 15.27 -6.20 -8.20
CA VAL A 171 16.30 -6.81 -7.35
C VAL A 171 17.27 -5.73 -6.88
N GLN A 172 17.49 -5.69 -5.58
CA GLN A 172 18.40 -4.74 -4.93
C GLN A 172 19.39 -5.52 -4.08
N ASN A 173 20.67 -5.20 -4.22
CA ASN A 173 21.75 -5.79 -3.44
C ASN A 173 22.41 -4.68 -2.63
N GLU A 174 22.53 -4.86 -1.32
CA GLU A 174 23.20 -3.89 -0.45
C GLU A 174 24.07 -4.59 0.60
N LEU A 175 25.17 -3.95 0.97
CA LEU A 175 26.04 -4.45 2.02
C LEU A 175 25.39 -4.20 3.38
N GLY A 176 25.26 -5.27 4.14
CA GLY A 176 24.76 -5.28 5.50
C GLY A 176 25.83 -5.66 6.51
N PHE A 177 25.53 -5.44 7.79
CA PHE A 177 26.41 -5.84 8.88
C PHE A 177 26.70 -7.35 8.90
N HIS A 178 25.75 -8.18 8.45
CA HIS A 178 25.88 -9.64 8.41
C HIS A 178 26.21 -10.19 7.01
N GLY A 179 26.74 -9.36 6.11
CA GLY A 179 27.09 -9.75 4.74
C GLY A 179 26.21 -9.08 3.69
N GLN A 180 26.17 -9.63 2.48
CA GLN A 180 25.37 -9.07 1.39
C GLN A 180 23.88 -9.40 1.60
N TYR A 181 23.04 -8.37 1.58
CA TYR A 181 21.60 -8.53 1.61
C TYR A 181 21.04 -8.47 0.18
N HIS A 182 20.14 -9.41 -0.10
CA HIS A 182 19.40 -9.48 -1.35
C HIS A 182 17.94 -9.16 -1.06
N ARG A 183 17.40 -8.17 -1.77
CA ARG A 183 16.00 -7.78 -1.69
C ARG A 183 15.37 -7.92 -3.05
N LYS A 184 14.14 -8.42 -3.07
CA LYS A 184 13.37 -8.63 -4.28
C LYS A 184 11.97 -8.08 -4.08
N ILE A 185 11.47 -7.38 -5.08
CA ILE A 185 10.04 -7.14 -5.26
C ILE A 185 9.56 -8.03 -6.38
N THR A 186 8.49 -8.76 -6.16
CA THR A 186 7.91 -9.67 -7.16
C THR A 186 6.40 -9.73 -7.04
N THR A 187 5.74 -10.17 -8.10
CA THR A 187 4.30 -10.52 -8.06
C THR A 187 4.08 -11.99 -8.41
N ASP A 188 3.02 -12.59 -7.86
CA ASP A 188 2.51 -13.91 -8.24
C ASP A 188 1.35 -13.82 -9.24
N ALA A 189 1.08 -12.63 -9.78
CA ALA A 189 0.06 -12.42 -10.78
C ALA A 189 0.30 -13.30 -12.03
N LYS A 190 -0.78 -13.88 -12.54
CA LYS A 190 -0.80 -14.48 -13.87
C LYS A 190 -0.71 -13.36 -14.90
N SER A 191 0.05 -13.59 -15.96
CA SER A 191 0.22 -12.61 -17.04
C SER A 191 -1.08 -12.27 -17.76
N GLU A 192 -2.02 -13.22 -17.79
CA GLU A 192 -3.36 -13.04 -18.35
C GLU A 192 -4.39 -13.81 -17.52
N VAL A 193 -5.55 -13.21 -17.29
CA VAL A 193 -6.68 -13.83 -16.59
C VAL A 193 -8.00 -13.36 -17.20
N GLU A 194 -8.94 -14.27 -17.35
CA GLU A 194 -10.34 -13.93 -17.60
C GLU A 194 -11.11 -13.99 -16.28
N ILE A 195 -11.76 -12.90 -15.90
CA ILE A 195 -12.64 -12.82 -14.73
C ILE A 195 -14.08 -12.80 -15.23
N LYS A 196 -14.87 -13.83 -14.91
CA LYS A 196 -16.29 -13.90 -15.29
C LYS A 196 -17.13 -12.91 -14.48
N PRO A 197 -18.35 -12.57 -14.92
CA PRO A 197 -19.27 -11.71 -14.17
C PRO A 197 -19.44 -12.17 -12.72
N GLY A 198 -19.20 -11.27 -11.77
CA GLY A 198 -19.31 -11.54 -10.33
C GLY A 198 -18.13 -12.28 -9.70
N GLU A 199 -17.21 -12.84 -10.50
CA GLU A 199 -16.00 -13.50 -10.00
C GLU A 199 -14.91 -12.49 -9.63
N GLN A 200 -13.87 -13.01 -8.96
CA GLN A 200 -12.71 -12.22 -8.57
C GLN A 200 -11.40 -12.91 -8.91
N TYR A 201 -10.38 -12.10 -9.14
CA TYR A 201 -8.99 -12.52 -9.20
C TYR A 201 -8.19 -11.84 -8.08
N THR A 202 -7.20 -12.55 -7.54
CA THR A 202 -6.38 -12.07 -6.43
C THR A 202 -4.94 -12.46 -6.66
N PHE A 203 -4.04 -11.51 -6.41
CA PHE A 203 -2.60 -11.69 -6.49
C PHE A 203 -1.91 -10.80 -5.45
N GLY A 204 -0.67 -11.13 -5.12
CA GLY A 204 0.21 -10.40 -4.23
C GLY A 204 1.37 -9.73 -4.96
N ILE A 205 1.86 -8.66 -4.35
CA ILE A 205 3.17 -8.07 -4.55
C ILE A 205 3.92 -8.25 -3.22
N TYR A 206 5.14 -8.77 -3.30
CA TYR A 206 5.95 -9.25 -2.17
C TYR A 206 7.31 -8.58 -2.11
#